data_AF-A0A9D1YAD4-F1
#
_entry.id   AF-A0A9D1YAD4-F1
#
_cell.length_a   1.000
_cell.length_b   1.000
_cell.length_c   1.000
_cell.angle_alpha   90.00
_cell.angle_beta   90.00
_cell.angle_gamma   90.00
#
_symmetry.space_group_name_H-M   'P 1'
#
loop_
_entity.id
_entity.type
_entity.pdbx_description
1 polymer ?
#
loop_
_entity_poly.entity_id
_entity_poly.type
_entity_poly.pdbx_seq_one_letter_code
_entity_poly.pdbx_strand_id
1 'polypeptide(L)'
;MRECRAGRGGVLLALVILVLLCVPTVLFCVYELLLEKGPSGEDPLIYLAGLALFGGLLVFGVHRVVRGLPYISYHEEKVVIHWNEREETVVPWSEFQQEIQVGPLFPSGIVLTQRNPPQGRGKREISVYPTHRGFRAFQSALEAHGILGGGQWPPDINCEEVFHIFTPDVEKTCVEIAQIISQNEKEVVAAFQEGLAAPQQYLAQQEQRLKSQYPLSKEEMKRCVADPWWLMRDVLEQQQVVCTRDWKDELEDFLFFLFGTKRAKAEGLTLDPRYFGLSRAGDIPEWSRLLNGKLADKGLVVGYLGTEADEYTLFLTTQEELDTLERLAYSIHQIISGFN
;
A
#
# COMPACT_ATOMS: atom_id res chain seq x y z
N MET A 1 8.66 28.31 25.64
CA MET A 1 9.09 27.46 24.51
C MET A 1 8.09 26.32 24.39
N ARG A 2 7.49 26.11 23.21
CA ARG A 2 6.53 25.02 22.99
C ARG A 2 7.29 23.79 22.50
N GLU A 3 6.78 22.59 22.80
CA GLU A 3 7.43 21.32 22.46
C GLU A 3 6.49 20.41 21.67
N CYS A 4 7.04 19.72 20.68
CA CYS A 4 6.43 18.61 19.96
C CYS A 4 7.24 17.33 20.20
N ARG A 5 6.68 16.37 20.95
CA ARG A 5 7.40 15.15 21.37
C ARG A 5 6.52 13.91 21.42
N ALA A 6 7.12 12.74 21.25
CA ALA A 6 6.44 11.46 21.42
C ALA A 6 5.81 11.36 22.83
N GLY A 7 4.57 10.86 22.88
CA GLY A 7 3.87 10.64 24.14
C GLY A 7 4.51 9.50 24.93
N ARG A 8 4.66 9.67 26.26
CA ARG A 8 5.25 8.64 27.14
C ARG A 8 4.53 7.28 27.02
N GLY A 9 3.21 7.28 26.82
CA GLY A 9 2.42 6.06 26.63
C GLY A 9 2.74 5.33 25.32
N GLY A 10 2.91 6.05 24.21
CA GLY A 10 3.27 5.46 22.92
C GLY A 10 4.68 4.86 22.92
N VAL A 11 5.63 5.55 23.56
CA VAL A 11 7.00 5.03 23.74
C VAL A 11 7.01 3.76 24.59
N LEU A 12 6.25 3.74 25.70
CA LEU A 12 6.13 2.58 26.56
C LEU A 12 5.50 1.40 25.81
N LEU A 13 4.42 1.63 25.07
CA LEU A 13 3.74 0.60 24.27
C LEU A 13 4.68 0.01 23.21
N ALA A 14 5.41 0.86 22.47
CA ALA A 14 6.37 0.42 21.48
C ALA A 14 7.48 -0.46 22.08
N LEU A 15 7.98 -0.10 23.28
CA LEU A 15 8.96 -0.90 23.99
C LEU A 15 8.40 -2.24 24.48
N VAL A 16 7.16 -2.25 24.98
CA VAL A 16 6.47 -3.48 25.38
C VAL A 16 6.32 -4.42 24.19
N ILE A 17 5.86 -3.91 23.04
CA ILE A 17 5.74 -4.70 21.81
C ILE A 17 7.11 -5.23 21.37
N LEU A 18 8.14 -4.38 21.36
CA LEU A 18 9.50 -4.77 21.00
C LEU A 18 10.01 -5.92 21.88
N VAL A 19 9.81 -5.82 23.19
CA VAL A 19 10.22 -6.84 24.16
C VAL A 19 9.43 -8.14 23.97
N LEU A 20 8.10 -8.05 23.88
CA LEU A 20 7.23 -9.22 23.71
C LEU A 20 7.49 -9.95 22.39
N LEU A 21 7.85 -9.24 21.33
CA LEU A 21 8.20 -9.83 20.05
C LEU A 21 9.60 -10.44 20.08
N CYS A 22 10.61 -9.68 20.50
CA CYS A 22 12.00 -10.06 20.26
C CYS A 22 12.58 -10.98 21.34
N VAL A 23 12.18 -10.82 22.61
CA VAL A 23 12.77 -11.61 23.71
C VAL A 23 12.46 -13.11 23.56
N PRO A 24 11.20 -13.54 23.31
CA PRO A 24 10.91 -14.96 23.12
C PRO A 24 11.68 -15.54 21.93
N THR A 25 11.76 -14.82 20.81
CA THR A 25 12.48 -15.27 19.62
C THR A 25 13.98 -15.38 19.85
N VAL A 26 14.60 -14.40 20.54
CA VAL A 26 16.01 -14.47 20.91
C VAL A 26 16.28 -15.64 21.85
N LEU A 27 15.43 -15.85 22.85
CA LEU A 27 15.56 -16.99 23.78
C LEU A 27 15.42 -18.32 23.04
N PHE A 28 14.49 -18.42 22.10
CA PHE A 28 14.31 -19.59 21.25
C PHE A 28 15.56 -19.85 20.39
N CYS A 29 16.07 -18.86 19.67
CA CYS A 29 17.30 -19.02 18.88
C CYS A 29 18.51 -19.43 19.74
N VAL A 30 18.63 -18.89 20.95
CA VAL A 30 19.72 -19.27 21.89
C VAL A 30 19.54 -20.69 22.41
N TYR A 31 18.30 -21.09 22.72
CA TYR A 31 17.97 -22.44 23.17
C TYR A 31 18.37 -23.49 22.12
N GLU A 32 17.96 -23.27 20.87
CA GLU A 32 18.28 -24.16 19.74
C GLU A 32 19.79 -24.23 19.47
N LEU A 33 20.51 -23.09 19.57
CA LEU A 33 21.96 -23.07 19.32
C LEU A 33 22.80 -23.70 20.45
N LEU A 34 22.36 -23.65 21.71
CA LEU A 34 23.18 -24.03 22.87
C LEU A 34 22.77 -25.35 23.52
N LEU A 35 21.48 -25.68 23.51
CA LEU A 35 20.93 -26.78 24.31
C LEU A 35 20.48 -27.97 23.46
N GLU A 36 20.03 -27.76 22.22
CA GLU A 36 19.86 -28.83 21.24
C GLU A 36 21.17 -29.07 20.47
N LYS A 37 21.91 -30.12 20.84
CA LYS A 37 22.82 -30.79 19.89
C LYS A 37 21.96 -31.64 18.96
N GLY A 38 21.47 -31.00 17.89
CA GLY A 38 20.31 -31.46 17.10
C GLY A 38 20.34 -32.88 16.56
N PRO A 39 19.16 -33.37 16.15
CA PRO A 39 19.07 -34.14 14.92
C PRO A 39 17.80 -33.76 14.15
N SER A 40 17.84 -32.67 13.39
CA SER A 40 16.99 -32.50 12.22
C SER A 40 17.69 -31.54 11.26
N GLY A 41 17.55 -31.74 9.95
CA GLY A 41 18.39 -31.13 8.91
C GLY A 41 18.20 -29.62 8.70
N GLU A 42 17.87 -28.86 9.74
CA GLU A 42 17.78 -27.40 9.69
C GLU A 42 19.15 -26.76 9.95
N ASP A 43 19.49 -25.79 9.11
CA ASP A 43 20.80 -25.14 9.10
C ASP A 43 20.93 -24.18 10.31
N PRO A 44 21.94 -24.35 11.19
CA PRO A 44 22.23 -23.43 12.30
C PRO A 44 22.32 -21.95 11.91
N LEU A 45 22.55 -21.66 10.62
CA LEU A 45 22.53 -20.32 10.06
C LEU A 45 21.20 -19.59 10.26
N ILE A 46 20.05 -20.28 10.25
CA ILE A 46 18.73 -19.64 10.42
C ILE A 46 18.60 -19.07 11.83
N TYR A 47 19.03 -19.83 12.85
CA TYR A 47 19.00 -19.39 14.24
C TYR A 47 20.01 -18.28 14.53
N LEU A 48 21.18 -18.31 13.89
CA LEU A 48 22.15 -17.21 13.94
C LEU A 48 21.61 -15.93 13.28
N ALA A 49 20.93 -16.06 12.13
CA ALA A 49 20.29 -14.94 11.46
C ALA A 49 19.16 -14.34 12.31
N GLY A 50 18.33 -15.19 12.94
CA GLY A 50 17.31 -14.77 13.89
C GLY A 50 17.90 -14.02 15.08
N LEU A 51 18.98 -14.55 15.68
CA LEU A 51 19.66 -13.89 16.80
C LEU A 51 20.22 -12.51 16.41
N ALA A 52 20.83 -12.41 15.23
CA ALA A 52 21.35 -11.16 14.71
C ALA A 52 20.23 -10.13 14.48
N LEU A 53 19.12 -10.55 13.88
CA LEU A 53 17.99 -9.67 13.57
C LEU A 53 17.28 -9.19 14.85
N PHE A 54 16.76 -10.12 15.65
CA PHE A 54 15.93 -9.78 16.82
C PHE A 54 16.75 -9.29 18.00
N GLY A 55 17.95 -9.85 18.22
CA GLY A 55 18.89 -9.35 19.22
C GLY A 55 19.41 -7.96 18.85
N GLY A 56 19.72 -7.74 17.57
CA GLY A 56 20.08 -6.42 17.06
C GLY A 56 18.98 -5.39 17.25
N LEU A 57 17.72 -5.75 16.98
CA LEU A 57 16.57 -4.86 17.16
C LEU A 57 16.36 -4.46 18.64
N LEU A 58 16.53 -5.40 19.57
CA LEU A 58 16.49 -5.11 21.02
C LEU A 58 17.59 -4.15 21.44
N VAL A 59 18.83 -4.42 21.04
CA VAL A 59 19.98 -3.55 21.34
C VAL A 59 19.76 -2.17 20.76
N PHE A 60 19.27 -2.08 19.52
CA PHE A 60 18.95 -0.82 18.86
C PHE A 60 17.87 -0.04 19.61
N GLY A 61 16.77 -0.70 20.01
CA GLY A 61 15.68 -0.08 20.75
C GLY A 61 16.14 0.48 22.10
N VAL A 62 16.88 -0.32 22.88
CA VAL A 62 17.47 0.12 24.16
C VAL A 62 18.41 1.30 23.95
N HIS A 63 19.32 1.18 22.99
CA HIS A 63 20.26 2.26 22.63
C HIS A 63 19.52 3.55 22.25
N ARG A 64 18.40 3.45 21.52
CA ARG A 64 17.60 4.60 21.09
C ARG A 64 16.90 5.30 22.25
N VAL A 65 16.41 4.54 23.23
CA VAL A 65 15.81 5.10 24.46
C VAL A 65 16.88 5.80 25.31
N VAL A 66 18.04 5.16 25.49
CA VAL A 66 19.14 5.71 26.30
C VAL A 66 19.72 6.99 25.70
N ARG A 67 19.77 7.11 24.36
CA ARG A 67 20.23 8.35 23.70
C ARG A 67 19.18 9.46 23.67
N GLY A 68 17.97 9.21 24.15
CA GLY A 68 16.84 10.13 24.04
C GLY A 68 16.20 10.10 22.66
N LEU A 69 14.87 10.21 22.65
CA LEU A 69 14.07 10.28 21.43
C LEU A 69 14.12 11.68 20.83
N PRO A 70 14.06 11.79 19.50
CA PRO A 70 14.13 13.08 18.84
C PRO A 70 12.84 13.84 19.09
N TYR A 71 12.94 15.15 19.28
CA TYR A 71 11.78 16.01 19.51
C TYR A 71 12.06 17.43 19.00
N ILE A 72 11.02 18.24 18.91
CA ILE A 72 11.13 19.60 18.40
C ILE A 72 10.70 20.56 19.49
N SER A 73 11.47 21.61 19.72
CA SER A 73 11.02 22.77 20.48
C SER A 73 10.99 24.00 19.59
N TYR A 74 10.05 24.90 19.82
CA TYR A 74 9.90 26.09 18.98
C TYR A 74 9.45 27.31 19.80
N HIS A 75 9.84 28.48 19.30
CA HIS A 75 9.50 29.80 19.80
C HIS A 75 9.07 30.69 18.63
N GLU A 76 8.66 31.93 18.89
CA GLU A 76 8.28 32.91 17.87
C GLU A 76 9.39 33.22 16.86
N GLU A 77 10.66 33.04 17.22
CA GLU A 77 11.80 33.44 16.37
C GLU A 77 12.55 32.26 15.74
N LYS A 78 12.44 31.05 16.32
CA LYS A 78 13.27 29.90 15.95
C LYS A 78 12.64 28.55 16.28
N VAL A 79 13.07 27.54 15.54
CA VAL A 79 12.82 26.11 15.77
C VAL A 79 14.11 25.44 16.22
N VAL A 80 14.03 24.56 17.21
CA VAL A 80 15.13 23.74 17.69
C VAL A 80 14.75 22.28 17.51
N ILE A 81 15.51 21.58 16.67
CA ILE A 81 15.35 20.14 16.45
C ILE A 81 16.35 19.41 17.33
N HIS A 82 15.84 18.66 18.33
CA HIS A 82 16.63 17.82 19.21
C HIS A 82 16.73 16.42 18.60
N TRP A 83 17.91 16.04 18.11
CA TRP A 83 18.13 14.74 17.48
C TRP A 83 18.34 13.63 18.53
N ASN A 84 18.98 14.00 19.63
CA ASN A 84 19.26 13.20 20.82
C ASN A 84 19.58 14.16 21.99
N GLU A 85 19.91 13.63 23.18
CA GLU A 85 20.22 14.45 24.37
C GLU A 85 21.43 15.40 24.22
N ARG A 86 22.29 15.20 23.22
CA ARG A 86 23.56 15.93 23.03
C ARG A 86 23.61 16.74 21.74
N GLU A 87 22.62 16.59 20.87
CA GLU A 87 22.63 17.19 19.54
C GLU A 87 21.33 17.92 19.26
N GLU A 88 21.44 19.24 19.11
CA GLU A 88 20.36 20.11 18.70
C GLU A 88 20.75 20.89 17.43
N THR A 89 19.75 21.23 16.63
CA THR A 89 19.89 22.12 15.47
C THR A 89 18.92 23.26 15.66
N VAL A 90 19.47 24.47 15.79
CA VAL A 90 18.71 25.70 15.99
C VAL A 90 18.59 26.38 14.64
N VAL A 91 17.36 26.55 14.16
CA VAL A 91 17.05 27.14 12.86
C VAL A 91 16.10 28.32 13.05
N PRO A 92 16.48 29.55 12.69
CA PRO A 92 15.57 30.69 12.66
C PRO A 92 14.39 30.42 11.70
N TRP A 93 13.19 30.92 12.01
CA TRP A 93 12.05 30.72 11.11
C TRP A 93 12.27 31.28 9.70
N SER A 94 13.02 32.38 9.58
CA SER A 94 13.40 33.00 8.30
C SER A 94 14.22 32.09 7.38
N GLU A 95 15.01 31.18 7.97
CA GLU A 95 15.92 30.27 7.26
C GLU A 95 15.36 28.84 7.21
N PHE A 96 14.20 28.59 7.83
CA PHE A 96 13.66 27.27 8.05
C PHE A 96 13.48 26.47 6.75
N GLN A 97 12.91 27.06 5.70
CA GLN A 97 12.72 26.37 4.40
C GLN A 97 14.03 26.14 3.62
N GLN A 98 15.09 26.91 3.94
CA GLN A 98 16.40 26.80 3.31
C GLN A 98 17.23 25.66 3.93
N GLU A 99 17.06 25.43 5.23
CA GLU A 99 17.76 24.37 5.96
C GLU A 99 16.96 23.08 6.09
N ILE A 100 15.63 23.19 6.19
CA ILE A 100 14.72 22.09 6.47
C ILE A 100 13.68 21.98 5.34
N GLN A 101 13.61 20.81 4.73
CA GLN A 101 12.52 20.43 3.84
C GLN A 101 11.42 19.77 4.66
N VAL A 102 10.21 20.32 4.57
CA VAL A 102 9.00 19.74 5.16
C VAL A 102 8.29 18.90 4.12
N GLY A 103 7.92 17.67 4.47
CA GLY A 103 7.15 16.78 3.62
C GLY A 103 6.04 16.06 4.37
N PRO A 104 5.02 15.54 3.65
CA PRO A 104 4.04 14.66 4.22
C PRO A 104 4.67 13.32 4.62
N LEU A 105 4.22 12.79 5.76
CA LEU A 105 4.53 11.43 6.20
C LEU A 105 3.22 10.68 6.41
N PHE A 106 3.03 9.57 5.71
CA PHE A 106 1.81 8.77 5.82
C PHE A 106 1.65 8.18 7.25
N PRO A 107 0.42 8.12 7.83
CA PRO A 107 -0.87 8.55 7.27
C PRO A 107 -1.26 10.01 7.54
N SER A 108 -0.59 10.72 8.45
CA SER A 108 -0.94 12.12 8.82
C SER A 108 0.17 12.84 9.60
N GLY A 109 1.41 12.40 9.42
CA GLY A 109 2.59 12.99 10.02
C GLY A 109 3.28 14.02 9.13
N ILE A 110 4.26 14.71 9.72
CA ILE A 110 5.16 15.63 9.06
C ILE A 110 6.57 15.05 9.16
N VAL A 111 7.26 14.93 8.05
CA VAL A 111 8.70 14.65 8.06
C VAL A 111 9.47 15.95 7.82
N LEU A 112 10.44 16.23 8.70
CA LEU A 112 11.39 17.32 8.52
C LEU A 112 12.72 16.71 8.11
N THR A 113 13.19 17.05 6.92
CA THR A 113 14.47 16.60 6.36
C THR A 113 15.47 17.74 6.37
N GLN A 114 16.63 17.55 6.99
CA GLN A 114 17.71 18.52 6.92
C GLN A 114 18.37 18.48 5.53
N ARG A 115 18.37 19.61 4.81
CA ARG A 115 18.90 19.73 3.43
C ARG A 115 20.42 19.59 3.39
N ASN A 116 21.14 20.21 4.33
CA ASN A 116 22.60 20.20 4.41
C ASN A 116 23.06 19.65 5.77
N PRO A 117 23.13 18.32 5.96
CA PRO A 117 23.66 17.75 7.19
C PRO A 117 25.17 18.05 7.34
N PRO A 118 25.70 18.11 8.58
CA PRO A 118 27.13 18.31 8.81
C PRO A 118 27.99 17.27 8.09
N GLN A 119 29.18 17.66 7.60
CA GLN A 119 30.06 16.79 6.82
C GLN A 119 30.27 15.42 7.48
N GLY A 120 30.08 14.35 6.70
CA GLY A 120 30.22 12.96 7.16
C GLY A 120 28.95 12.34 7.76
N ARG A 121 27.82 13.05 7.75
CA ARG A 121 26.51 12.52 8.21
C ARG A 121 25.55 12.35 7.05
N GLY A 122 24.87 11.20 6.99
CA GLY A 122 23.80 10.94 6.02
C GLY A 122 22.57 11.83 6.24
N LYS A 123 21.58 11.67 5.36
CA LYS A 123 20.28 12.37 5.42
C LYS A 123 19.69 12.29 6.83
N ARG A 124 19.32 13.44 7.41
CA ARG A 124 18.73 13.53 8.75
C ARG A 124 17.27 13.87 8.65
N GLU A 125 16.43 12.99 9.19
CA GLU A 125 14.98 13.12 9.15
C GLU A 125 14.40 12.98 10.56
N ILE A 126 13.41 13.81 10.86
CA ILE A 126 12.58 13.66 12.06
C ILE A 126 11.12 13.61 11.65
N SER A 127 10.46 12.55 12.09
CA SER A 127 9.05 12.29 11.86
C SER A 127 8.22 12.76 13.04
N VAL A 128 7.16 13.50 12.76
CA VAL A 128 6.25 14.05 13.75
C VAL A 128 4.86 13.53 13.43
N TYR A 129 4.23 12.84 14.38
CA TYR A 129 2.92 12.22 14.17
C TYR A 129 1.82 12.94 14.94
N PRO A 130 0.53 12.83 14.56
CA PRO A 130 -0.58 13.40 15.32
C PRO A 130 -0.69 12.92 16.76
N THR A 131 -0.17 11.72 17.04
CA THR A 131 -0.09 11.16 18.39
C THR A 131 0.98 11.83 19.26
N HIS A 132 1.86 12.67 18.68
CA HIS A 132 2.84 13.43 19.43
C HIS A 132 2.15 14.56 20.22
N ARG A 133 2.59 14.73 21.46
CA ARG A 133 2.17 15.87 22.28
C ARG A 133 2.65 17.15 21.62
N GLY A 134 1.74 18.08 21.37
CA GLY A 134 2.07 19.38 20.77
C GLY A 134 2.13 19.37 19.24
N PHE A 135 1.73 18.27 18.58
CA PHE A 135 1.66 18.17 17.11
C PHE A 135 0.83 19.30 16.49
N ARG A 136 -0.45 19.46 16.88
CA ARG A 136 -1.33 20.50 16.33
C ARG A 136 -0.76 21.90 16.51
N ALA A 137 -0.24 22.20 17.70
CA ALA A 137 0.37 23.50 17.97
C ALA A 137 1.61 23.76 17.11
N PHE A 138 2.38 22.72 16.78
CA PHE A 138 3.53 22.81 15.88
C PHE A 138 3.10 22.96 14.42
N GLN A 139 2.08 22.21 14.00
CA GLN A 139 1.45 22.35 12.69
C GLN A 139 0.93 23.78 12.47
N SER A 140 0.16 24.33 13.40
CA SER A 140 -0.31 25.72 13.31
C SER A 140 0.83 26.73 13.28
N ALA A 141 1.96 26.44 13.93
CA ALA A 141 3.15 27.29 13.85
C ALA A 141 3.80 27.24 12.45
N LEU A 142 3.83 26.08 11.80
CA LEU A 142 4.29 25.95 10.42
C LEU A 142 3.34 26.66 9.44
N GLU A 143 2.03 26.56 9.65
CA GLU A 143 1.00 27.26 8.86
C GLU A 143 1.12 28.78 9.01
N ALA A 144 1.28 29.28 10.25
CA ALA A 144 1.44 30.71 10.53
C ALA A 144 2.69 31.34 9.86
N HIS A 145 3.74 30.55 9.65
CA HIS A 145 4.95 30.98 8.94
C HIS A 145 4.88 30.72 7.42
N GLY A 146 3.72 30.35 6.89
CA GLY A 146 3.51 30.09 5.45
C GLY A 146 4.27 28.86 4.93
N ILE A 147 4.73 27.98 5.83
CA ILE A 147 5.46 26.77 5.45
C ILE A 147 4.49 25.69 4.99
N LEU A 148 3.32 25.61 5.65
CA LEU A 148 2.19 24.78 5.25
C LEU A 148 1.08 25.73 4.74
N GLY A 149 1.03 26.00 3.44
CA GLY A 149 0.11 27.04 2.92
C GLY A 149 0.00 27.22 1.40
N GLY A 150 0.51 26.29 0.59
CA GLY A 150 0.44 26.34 -0.87
C GLY A 150 -0.08 25.03 -1.47
N GLY A 151 -1.36 24.73 -1.26
CA GLY A 151 -2.05 23.55 -1.79
C GLY A 151 -1.75 22.25 -1.04
N GLN A 152 -2.80 21.53 -0.65
CA GLN A 152 -2.77 20.22 0.03
C GLN A 152 -2.11 20.19 1.42
N TRP A 153 -2.81 20.72 2.42
CA TRP A 153 -2.69 20.21 3.80
C TRP A 153 -4.08 20.20 4.43
N PRO A 154 -4.52 19.10 5.07
CA PRO A 154 -5.91 18.96 5.50
C PRO A 154 -6.22 19.88 6.71
N PRO A 155 -7.33 20.63 6.68
CA PRO A 155 -7.75 21.48 7.79
C PRO A 155 -8.25 20.63 8.98
N ASP A 156 -8.01 21.18 10.18
CA ASP A 156 -8.51 20.78 11.50
C ASP A 156 -9.45 19.57 11.57
N ILE A 157 -8.91 18.39 11.93
CA ILE A 157 -9.69 17.17 12.07
C ILE A 157 -9.93 16.86 13.56
N ASN A 158 -11.21 16.78 13.94
CA ASN A 158 -11.69 16.27 15.21
C ASN A 158 -11.27 14.80 15.40
N CYS A 159 -10.62 14.46 16.52
CA CYS A 159 -9.88 13.19 16.68
C CYS A 159 -10.71 11.91 16.53
N GLU A 160 -12.03 11.98 16.65
CA GLU A 160 -12.93 10.84 16.47
C GLU A 160 -13.39 10.65 15.01
N GLU A 161 -13.25 11.65 14.15
CA GLU A 161 -13.58 11.58 12.71
C GLU A 161 -12.35 11.22 11.83
N VAL A 162 -11.13 11.26 12.38
CA VAL A 162 -9.86 11.04 11.65
C VAL A 162 -9.73 9.63 11.05
N PHE A 163 -10.49 8.64 11.54
CA PHE A 163 -10.42 7.29 10.99
C PHE A 163 -11.03 7.17 9.58
N HIS A 164 -11.78 8.17 9.10
CA HIS A 164 -12.49 8.10 7.82
C HIS A 164 -12.00 9.05 6.71
N ILE A 165 -11.07 9.98 6.97
CA ILE A 165 -10.78 11.10 6.03
C ILE A 165 -9.42 10.97 5.30
N PHE A 166 -8.55 10.01 5.65
CA PHE A 166 -7.27 9.77 4.94
C PHE A 166 -7.09 8.35 4.39
N THR A 167 -8.18 7.63 4.20
CA THR A 167 -8.26 6.74 3.06
C THR A 167 -8.57 7.64 1.85
N PRO A 168 -7.96 7.46 0.66
CA PRO A 168 -8.67 7.89 -0.54
C PRO A 168 -10.09 7.35 -0.43
N ASP A 169 -11.08 8.08 -0.94
CA ASP A 169 -12.42 7.52 -1.00
C ASP A 169 -12.32 6.25 -1.87
N VAL A 170 -12.17 5.10 -1.20
CA VAL A 170 -11.84 3.82 -1.82
C VAL A 170 -12.97 3.46 -2.75
N GLU A 171 -14.21 3.75 -2.34
CA GLU A 171 -15.39 3.60 -3.16
C GLU A 171 -15.30 4.47 -4.42
N LYS A 172 -15.04 5.78 -4.27
CA LYS A 172 -14.91 6.69 -5.43
C LYS A 172 -13.77 6.29 -6.36
N THR A 173 -12.62 5.90 -5.80
CA THR A 173 -11.44 5.50 -6.57
C THR A 173 -11.72 4.19 -7.31
N CYS A 174 -12.33 3.20 -6.66
CA CYS A 174 -12.80 1.98 -7.31
C CYS A 174 -13.85 2.28 -8.39
N VAL A 175 -14.75 3.25 -8.19
CA VAL A 175 -15.72 3.65 -9.21
C VAL A 175 -15.01 4.24 -10.43
N GLU A 176 -13.99 5.08 -10.23
CA GLU A 176 -13.18 5.65 -11.31
C GLU A 176 -12.39 4.56 -12.07
N ILE A 177 -11.78 3.61 -11.34
CA ILE A 177 -11.11 2.45 -11.93
C ILE A 177 -12.09 1.60 -12.75
N ALA A 178 -13.27 1.29 -12.19
CA ALA A 178 -14.32 0.55 -12.88
C ALA A 178 -14.79 1.27 -14.15
N GLN A 179 -14.93 2.60 -14.10
CA GLN A 179 -15.28 3.42 -15.26
C GLN A 179 -14.22 3.33 -16.36
N ILE A 180 -12.94 3.41 -16.02
CA ILE A 180 -11.86 3.29 -17.01
C ILE A 180 -11.84 1.88 -17.62
N ILE A 181 -11.78 0.83 -16.79
CA ILE A 181 -11.67 -0.56 -17.25
C ILE A 181 -12.90 -0.98 -18.09
N SER A 182 -14.11 -0.52 -17.70
CA SER A 182 -15.35 -0.81 -18.44
C SER A 182 -15.65 0.14 -19.60
N GLN A 183 -14.79 1.13 -19.86
CA GLN A 183 -15.04 2.19 -20.86
C GLN A 183 -16.35 2.96 -20.63
N ASN A 184 -16.64 3.28 -19.37
CA ASN A 184 -17.85 3.96 -18.92
C ASN A 184 -19.15 3.20 -19.28
N GLU A 185 -19.10 1.86 -19.29
CA GLU A 185 -20.29 1.06 -19.52
C GLU A 185 -21.28 1.23 -18.35
N LYS A 186 -22.44 1.84 -18.66
CA LYS A 186 -23.42 2.26 -17.65
C LYS A 186 -23.95 1.11 -16.81
N GLU A 187 -24.16 -0.06 -17.41
CA GLU A 187 -24.66 -1.25 -16.71
C GLU A 187 -23.67 -1.76 -15.67
N VAL A 188 -22.37 -1.75 -15.99
CA VAL A 188 -21.29 -2.17 -15.08
C VAL A 188 -21.17 -1.19 -13.92
N VAL A 189 -21.11 0.11 -14.21
CA VAL A 189 -20.97 1.15 -13.20
C VAL A 189 -22.20 1.19 -12.27
N ALA A 190 -23.41 1.05 -12.83
CA ALA A 190 -24.63 1.01 -12.03
C ALA A 190 -24.67 -0.23 -11.12
N ALA A 191 -24.37 -1.42 -11.65
CA ALA A 191 -24.32 -2.65 -10.85
C ALA A 191 -23.29 -2.55 -9.70
N PHE A 192 -22.14 -1.94 -9.96
CA PHE A 192 -21.12 -1.74 -8.93
C PHE A 192 -21.59 -0.74 -7.85
N GLN A 193 -22.17 0.40 -8.26
CA GLN A 193 -22.69 1.40 -7.32
C GLN A 193 -23.87 0.88 -6.47
N GLU A 194 -24.76 0.08 -7.06
CA GLU A 194 -25.82 -0.62 -6.32
C GLU A 194 -25.24 -1.59 -5.29
N GLY A 195 -24.20 -2.33 -5.67
CA GLY A 195 -23.48 -3.23 -4.76
C GLY A 195 -22.80 -2.48 -3.61
N LEU A 196 -22.17 -1.33 -3.88
CA LEU A 196 -21.55 -0.48 -2.86
C LEU A 196 -22.59 0.08 -1.87
N ALA A 197 -23.73 0.53 -2.38
CA ALA A 197 -24.80 1.09 -1.55
C ALA A 197 -25.48 0.03 -0.67
N ALA A 198 -25.54 -1.23 -1.13
CA ALA A 198 -26.18 -2.32 -0.41
C ALA A 198 -25.42 -3.67 -0.52
N PRO A 199 -24.23 -3.80 0.11
CA PRO A 199 -23.39 -5.00 -0.01
C PRO A 199 -24.10 -6.30 0.41
N GLN A 200 -24.94 -6.22 1.45
CA GLN A 200 -25.69 -7.38 1.94
C GLN A 200 -26.80 -7.81 0.99
N GLN A 201 -27.39 -6.88 0.24
CA GLN A 201 -28.37 -7.22 -0.79
C GLN A 201 -27.68 -7.86 -2.01
N TYR A 202 -26.51 -7.35 -2.40
CA TYR A 202 -25.68 -7.97 -3.43
C TYR A 202 -25.33 -9.42 -3.07
N LEU A 203 -24.85 -9.64 -1.84
CA LEU A 203 -24.55 -10.98 -1.33
C LEU A 203 -25.78 -11.90 -1.36
N ALA A 204 -26.96 -11.41 -0.95
CA ALA A 204 -28.18 -12.22 -0.98
C ALA A 204 -28.61 -12.60 -2.41
N GLN A 205 -28.45 -11.69 -3.38
CA GLN A 205 -28.78 -11.94 -4.78
C GLN A 205 -27.80 -12.91 -5.45
N GLN A 206 -26.51 -12.86 -5.07
CA GLN A 206 -25.43 -13.63 -5.69
C GLN A 206 -24.99 -14.85 -4.85
N GLU A 207 -25.66 -15.16 -3.74
CA GLU A 207 -25.19 -16.14 -2.74
C GLU A 207 -24.84 -17.51 -3.33
N GLN A 208 -25.67 -18.02 -4.26
CA GLN A 208 -25.45 -19.33 -4.88
C GLN A 208 -24.20 -19.35 -5.75
N ARG A 209 -23.99 -18.32 -6.59
CA ARG A 209 -22.81 -18.18 -7.46
C ARG A 209 -21.55 -18.04 -6.62
N LEU A 210 -21.60 -17.13 -5.64
CA LEU A 210 -20.44 -16.82 -4.80
C LEU A 210 -19.99 -18.04 -3.99
N LYS A 211 -20.91 -18.84 -3.46
CA LYS A 211 -20.57 -20.10 -2.77
C LYS A 211 -20.00 -21.18 -3.68
N SER A 212 -20.42 -21.24 -4.95
CA SER A 212 -19.86 -22.20 -5.90
C SER A 212 -18.49 -21.81 -6.40
N GLN A 213 -18.20 -20.51 -6.46
CA GLN A 213 -16.99 -19.96 -7.04
C GLN A 213 -15.88 -19.78 -5.99
N TYR A 214 -16.23 -19.39 -4.77
CA TYR A 214 -15.28 -19.09 -3.71
C TYR A 214 -15.49 -20.02 -2.50
N PRO A 215 -14.46 -20.76 -2.06
CA PRO A 215 -14.53 -21.64 -0.89
C PRO A 215 -14.43 -20.85 0.43
N LEU A 216 -15.28 -19.84 0.62
CA LEU A 216 -15.28 -18.95 1.77
C LEU A 216 -16.49 -19.25 2.69
N SER A 217 -16.30 -19.04 3.99
CA SER A 217 -17.41 -19.05 4.93
C SER A 217 -18.35 -17.86 4.71
N LYS A 218 -19.56 -17.92 5.29
CA LYS A 218 -20.54 -16.82 5.21
C LYS A 218 -20.01 -15.51 5.78
N GLU A 219 -19.22 -15.56 6.85
CA GLU A 219 -18.69 -14.34 7.48
C GLU A 219 -17.51 -13.76 6.70
N GLU A 220 -16.68 -14.60 6.08
CA GLU A 220 -15.63 -14.13 5.16
C GLU A 220 -16.24 -13.49 3.92
N MET A 221 -17.28 -14.11 3.35
CA MET A 221 -17.99 -13.56 2.19
C MET A 221 -18.60 -12.18 2.49
N LYS A 222 -19.20 -11.99 3.68
CA LYS A 222 -19.70 -10.68 4.09
C LYS A 222 -18.60 -9.62 4.17
N ARG A 223 -17.38 -9.99 4.58
CA ARG A 223 -16.24 -9.08 4.63
C ARG A 223 -15.75 -8.75 3.21
N CYS A 224 -15.64 -9.74 2.34
CA CYS A 224 -15.24 -9.56 0.95
C CYS A 224 -16.21 -8.64 0.19
N VAL A 225 -17.52 -8.88 0.29
CA VAL A 225 -18.52 -8.04 -0.42
C VAL A 225 -18.59 -6.61 0.15
N ALA A 226 -18.16 -6.40 1.40
CA ALA A 226 -18.04 -5.08 2.00
C ALA A 226 -16.73 -4.34 1.61
N ASP A 227 -15.77 -5.02 0.97
CA ASP A 227 -14.56 -4.40 0.42
C ASP A 227 -14.85 -3.89 -1.01
N PRO A 228 -14.76 -2.57 -1.26
CA PRO A 228 -14.98 -2.00 -2.58
C PRO A 228 -14.08 -2.57 -3.68
N TRP A 229 -12.83 -2.94 -3.35
CA TRP A 229 -11.90 -3.50 -4.33
C TRP A 229 -12.34 -4.89 -4.79
N TRP A 230 -12.67 -5.74 -3.82
CA TRP A 230 -13.15 -7.10 -4.09
C TRP A 230 -14.48 -7.08 -4.84
N LEU A 231 -15.43 -6.24 -4.40
CA LEU A 231 -16.73 -6.10 -5.05
C LEU A 231 -16.60 -5.60 -6.49
N MET A 232 -15.74 -4.60 -6.73
CA MET A 232 -15.46 -4.09 -8.08
C MET A 232 -14.98 -5.22 -9.00
N ARG A 233 -14.01 -6.01 -8.53
CA ARG A 233 -13.44 -7.14 -9.27
C ARG A 233 -14.51 -8.15 -9.65
N ASP A 234 -15.35 -8.55 -8.69
CA ASP A 234 -16.42 -9.54 -8.91
C ASP A 234 -17.49 -9.03 -9.89
N VAL A 235 -17.88 -7.75 -9.79
CA VAL A 235 -18.83 -7.13 -10.74
C VAL A 235 -18.25 -7.04 -12.15
N LEU A 236 -16.98 -6.62 -12.29
CA LEU A 236 -16.31 -6.54 -13.58
C LEU A 236 -16.21 -7.93 -14.25
N GLU A 237 -15.92 -8.97 -13.48
CA GLU A 237 -15.83 -10.34 -13.98
C GLU A 237 -17.19 -10.90 -14.38
N GLN A 238 -18.22 -10.69 -13.55
CA GLN A 238 -19.59 -11.10 -13.86
C GLN A 238 -20.09 -10.47 -15.18
N GLN A 239 -19.67 -9.24 -15.46
CA GLN A 239 -20.02 -8.50 -16.66
C GLN A 239 -19.06 -8.75 -17.84
N GLN A 240 -18.15 -9.73 -17.74
CA GLN A 240 -17.18 -10.08 -18.79
C GLN A 240 -16.30 -8.90 -19.23
N VAL A 241 -16.05 -7.95 -18.34
CA VAL A 241 -15.11 -6.84 -18.59
C VAL A 241 -13.68 -7.30 -18.34
N VAL A 242 -13.50 -8.10 -17.29
CA VAL A 242 -12.23 -8.74 -16.92
C VAL A 242 -12.40 -10.26 -16.87
N CYS A 243 -11.31 -11.00 -16.78
CA CYS A 243 -11.33 -12.44 -16.53
C CYS A 243 -10.25 -12.84 -15.51
N THR A 244 -10.61 -13.62 -14.49
CA THR A 244 -9.65 -14.12 -13.50
C THR A 244 -9.14 -15.49 -13.91
N ARG A 245 -7.81 -15.67 -13.92
CA ARG A 245 -7.16 -16.94 -14.23
C ARG A 245 -6.01 -17.26 -13.29
N ASP A 246 -5.87 -18.54 -12.94
CA ASP A 246 -4.71 -19.07 -12.22
C ASP A 246 -3.42 -18.78 -12.98
N TRP A 247 -2.33 -18.44 -12.29
CA TRP A 247 -1.04 -18.15 -12.92
C TRP A 247 -0.55 -19.26 -13.88
N LYS A 248 -0.94 -20.51 -13.60
CA LYS A 248 -0.62 -21.71 -14.39
C LYS A 248 -1.87 -22.31 -15.05
N ASP A 249 -2.58 -21.47 -15.78
CA ASP A 249 -3.72 -21.86 -16.61
C ASP A 249 -3.31 -22.59 -17.90
N GLU A 250 -4.27 -23.14 -18.65
CA GLU A 250 -4.07 -23.60 -20.02
C GLU A 250 -4.09 -22.42 -21.00
N LEU A 251 -3.18 -22.42 -21.99
CA LEU A 251 -3.05 -21.33 -22.97
C LEU A 251 -4.37 -21.07 -23.71
N GLU A 252 -5.05 -22.13 -24.11
CA GLU A 252 -6.32 -22.07 -24.82
C GLU A 252 -7.41 -21.39 -23.98
N ASP A 253 -7.47 -21.69 -22.69
CA ASP A 253 -8.41 -21.08 -21.75
C ASP A 253 -8.06 -19.61 -21.51
N PHE A 254 -6.80 -19.30 -21.20
CA PHE A 254 -6.34 -17.91 -21.05
C PHE A 254 -6.74 -17.05 -22.25
N LEU A 255 -6.46 -17.53 -23.48
CA LEU A 255 -6.84 -16.82 -24.69
C LEU A 255 -8.37 -16.73 -24.82
N PHE A 256 -9.08 -17.83 -24.64
CA PHE A 256 -10.54 -17.86 -24.75
C PHE A 256 -11.22 -16.83 -23.84
N PHE A 257 -10.80 -16.74 -22.59
CA PHE A 257 -11.36 -15.80 -21.62
C PHE A 257 -10.92 -14.36 -21.87
N LEU A 258 -9.64 -14.10 -22.13
CA LEU A 258 -9.13 -12.75 -22.39
C LEU A 258 -9.76 -12.13 -23.65
N PHE A 259 -9.83 -12.89 -24.75
CA PHE A 259 -10.49 -12.45 -25.98
C PHE A 259 -12.03 -12.53 -25.89
N GLY A 260 -12.55 -13.18 -24.85
CA GLY A 260 -13.97 -13.18 -24.49
C GLY A 260 -14.42 -11.87 -23.82
N THR A 261 -13.50 -11.02 -23.36
CA THR A 261 -13.82 -9.76 -22.70
C THR A 261 -14.53 -8.77 -23.62
N LYS A 262 -15.34 -7.88 -23.04
CA LYS A 262 -16.07 -6.85 -23.80
C LYS A 262 -15.13 -5.93 -24.62
N ARG A 263 -13.98 -5.52 -24.06
CA ARG A 263 -12.99 -4.71 -24.80
C ARG A 263 -12.44 -5.48 -26.00
N ALA A 264 -12.06 -6.75 -25.83
CA ALA A 264 -11.55 -7.55 -26.94
C ALA A 264 -12.57 -7.68 -28.08
N LYS A 265 -13.84 -7.92 -27.75
CA LYS A 265 -14.94 -8.00 -28.72
C LYS A 265 -15.18 -6.66 -29.43
N ALA A 266 -15.17 -5.55 -28.70
CA ALA A 266 -15.35 -4.20 -29.25
C ALA A 266 -14.23 -3.83 -30.24
N GLU A 267 -13.00 -4.25 -29.96
CA GLU A 267 -11.80 -4.03 -30.79
C GLU A 267 -11.69 -5.02 -31.96
N GLY A 268 -12.69 -5.89 -32.12
CA GLY A 268 -12.76 -6.90 -33.17
C GLY A 268 -11.62 -7.93 -33.09
N LEU A 269 -11.09 -8.17 -31.90
CA LEU A 269 -10.00 -9.12 -31.71
C LEU A 269 -10.52 -10.54 -31.89
N THR A 270 -9.91 -11.30 -32.80
CA THR A 270 -10.24 -12.69 -33.04
C THR A 270 -9.18 -13.62 -32.47
N LEU A 271 -9.64 -14.73 -31.91
CA LEU A 271 -8.80 -15.88 -31.58
C LEU A 271 -8.37 -16.56 -32.88
N ASP A 272 -7.32 -16.06 -33.52
CA ASP A 272 -6.65 -16.83 -34.57
C ASP A 272 -5.39 -17.48 -33.97
N PRO A 273 -5.41 -18.80 -33.70
CA PRO A 273 -4.29 -19.53 -33.10
C PRO A 273 -2.97 -19.38 -33.86
N ARG A 274 -3.01 -19.02 -35.14
CA ARG A 274 -1.82 -18.78 -35.96
C ARG A 274 -1.09 -17.49 -35.58
N TYR A 275 -1.76 -16.56 -34.91
CA TYR A 275 -1.18 -15.28 -34.52
C TYR A 275 -0.30 -15.39 -33.30
N PHE A 276 -0.48 -16.38 -32.43
CA PHE A 276 0.04 -16.26 -31.07
C PHE A 276 1.45 -16.81 -30.89
N GLY A 277 1.90 -17.85 -31.60
CA GLY A 277 3.28 -18.35 -31.46
C GLY A 277 3.70 -18.56 -29.99
N LEU A 278 2.72 -18.72 -29.10
CA LEU A 278 2.89 -18.80 -27.67
C LEU A 278 3.17 -20.26 -27.32
N SER A 279 4.11 -20.46 -26.40
CA SER A 279 4.41 -21.79 -25.88
C SER A 279 3.30 -22.24 -24.94
N ARG A 280 2.73 -23.43 -25.14
CA ARG A 280 1.81 -24.05 -24.16
C ARG A 280 2.45 -24.31 -22.80
N ALA A 281 3.78 -24.34 -22.73
CA ALA A 281 4.53 -24.51 -21.48
C ALA A 281 4.80 -23.18 -20.75
N GLY A 282 4.41 -22.04 -21.34
CA GLY A 282 4.52 -20.73 -20.70
C GLY A 282 3.46 -20.51 -19.62
N ASP A 283 3.41 -19.28 -19.11
CA ASP A 283 2.48 -18.84 -18.08
C ASP A 283 1.81 -17.52 -18.46
N ILE A 284 0.85 -17.05 -17.64
CA ILE A 284 0.13 -15.79 -17.89
C ILE A 284 1.08 -14.61 -18.10
N PRO A 285 2.12 -14.38 -17.26
CA PRO A 285 3.08 -13.31 -17.49
C PRO A 285 3.85 -13.42 -18.81
N GLU A 286 4.31 -14.61 -19.20
CA GLU A 286 5.00 -14.82 -20.48
C GLU A 286 4.07 -14.55 -21.66
N TRP A 287 2.85 -15.11 -21.64
CA TRP A 287 1.88 -14.95 -22.70
C TRP A 287 1.43 -13.50 -22.86
N SER A 288 1.20 -12.80 -21.76
CA SER A 288 0.76 -11.40 -21.76
C SER A 288 1.81 -10.46 -22.33
N ARG A 289 3.10 -10.65 -22.01
CA ARG A 289 4.20 -9.85 -22.61
C ARG A 289 4.30 -10.04 -24.12
N LEU A 290 4.19 -11.29 -24.57
CA LEU A 290 4.21 -11.62 -26.00
C LEU A 290 2.97 -11.08 -26.72
N LEU A 291 1.80 -11.07 -26.06
CA LEU A 291 0.58 -10.45 -26.57
C LEU A 291 0.70 -8.93 -26.70
N ASN A 292 1.33 -8.25 -25.74
CA ASN A 292 1.54 -6.80 -25.80
C ASN A 292 2.26 -6.38 -27.09
N GLY A 293 3.28 -7.13 -27.50
CA GLY A 293 3.97 -6.89 -28.78
C GLY A 293 3.06 -7.07 -30.02
N LYS A 294 2.02 -7.91 -29.92
CA LYS A 294 1.07 -8.20 -31.02
C LYS A 294 -0.15 -7.30 -31.04
N LEU A 295 -0.43 -6.65 -29.92
CA LEU A 295 -1.52 -5.70 -29.74
C LEU A 295 -1.06 -4.24 -29.87
N ALA A 296 0.26 -4.02 -30.01
CA ALA A 296 0.87 -2.70 -30.12
C ALA A 296 0.37 -1.88 -31.33
N ASP A 297 0.05 -2.53 -32.44
CA ASP A 297 -0.54 -1.92 -33.64
C ASP A 297 -1.96 -1.38 -33.40
N LYS A 298 -2.68 -1.96 -32.43
CA LYS A 298 -3.96 -1.47 -31.91
C LYS A 298 -3.81 -0.56 -30.70
N GLY A 299 -2.59 -0.30 -30.23
CA GLY A 299 -2.32 0.52 -29.04
C GLY A 299 -2.83 -0.11 -27.74
N LEU A 300 -3.02 -1.43 -27.72
CA LEU A 300 -3.55 -2.16 -26.56
C LEU A 300 -2.45 -2.94 -25.85
N VAL A 301 -2.62 -3.07 -24.53
CA VAL A 301 -1.80 -3.86 -23.63
C VAL A 301 -2.68 -4.68 -22.70
N VAL A 302 -2.14 -5.78 -22.19
CA VAL A 302 -2.75 -6.60 -21.14
C VAL A 302 -2.36 -6.01 -19.79
N GLY A 303 -3.36 -5.56 -19.04
CA GLY A 303 -3.26 -5.17 -17.64
C GLY A 303 -3.81 -6.26 -16.73
N TYR A 304 -3.41 -6.22 -15.46
CA TYR A 304 -3.99 -7.07 -14.42
C TYR A 304 -4.30 -6.28 -13.15
N LEU A 305 -5.37 -6.68 -12.45
CA LEU A 305 -5.62 -6.30 -11.07
C LEU A 305 -4.90 -7.32 -10.18
N GLY A 306 -4.01 -6.83 -9.34
CA GLY A 306 -3.28 -7.65 -8.38
C GLY A 306 -4.24 -8.22 -7.34
N THR A 307 -4.00 -9.48 -7.02
CA THR A 307 -4.69 -10.19 -5.94
C THR A 307 -3.63 -10.74 -4.98
N GLU A 308 -4.02 -11.04 -3.74
CA GLU A 308 -3.14 -11.75 -2.79
C GLU A 308 -3.05 -13.26 -3.09
N ALA A 309 -3.69 -13.72 -4.17
CA ALA A 309 -3.76 -15.10 -4.58
C ALA A 309 -2.87 -15.35 -5.81
N ASP A 310 -2.59 -16.64 -6.08
CA ASP A 310 -1.84 -17.09 -7.25
C ASP A 310 -2.68 -17.00 -8.55
N GLU A 311 -3.43 -15.90 -8.72
CA GLU A 311 -4.33 -15.64 -9.84
C GLU A 311 -4.17 -14.21 -10.36
N TYR A 312 -4.42 -14.02 -11.65
CA TYR A 312 -4.43 -12.73 -12.32
C TYR A 312 -5.85 -12.42 -12.79
N THR A 313 -6.40 -11.27 -12.38
CA THR A 313 -7.60 -10.71 -13.00
C THR A 313 -7.18 -9.80 -14.14
N LEU A 314 -7.36 -10.28 -15.37
CA LEU A 314 -6.80 -9.72 -16.59
C LEU A 314 -7.82 -8.85 -17.33
N PHE A 315 -7.32 -7.82 -18.03
CA PHE A 315 -8.11 -6.95 -18.89
C PHE A 315 -7.26 -6.34 -20.01
N LEU A 316 -7.93 -5.86 -21.06
CA LEU A 316 -7.29 -5.10 -22.14
C LEU A 316 -7.51 -3.62 -21.95
N THR A 317 -6.46 -2.83 -22.15
CA THR A 317 -6.48 -1.37 -22.00
C THR A 317 -5.41 -0.72 -22.88
N THR A 318 -5.41 0.60 -22.99
CA THR A 318 -4.30 1.35 -23.60
C THR A 318 -3.21 1.64 -22.57
N GLN A 319 -2.00 1.99 -23.02
CA GLN A 319 -0.92 2.37 -22.10
C GLN A 319 -1.28 3.61 -21.27
N GLU A 320 -1.97 4.60 -21.85
CA GLU A 320 -2.37 5.82 -21.14
C GLU A 320 -3.40 5.56 -20.03
N GLU A 321 -4.39 4.71 -20.33
CA GLU A 321 -5.36 4.24 -19.34
C GLU A 321 -4.65 3.43 -18.24
N LEU A 322 -3.72 2.53 -18.62
CA LEU A 322 -2.95 1.74 -17.66
C LEU A 322 -2.15 2.62 -16.70
N ASP A 323 -1.38 3.59 -17.20
CA ASP A 323 -0.62 4.53 -16.36
C ASP A 323 -1.54 5.30 -15.37
N THR A 324 -2.78 5.58 -15.79
CA THR A 324 -3.78 6.21 -14.92
C THR A 324 -4.31 5.24 -13.87
N LEU A 325 -4.63 4.02 -14.27
CA LEU A 325 -5.08 2.94 -13.39
C LEU A 325 -4.03 2.58 -12.33
N GLU A 326 -2.75 2.52 -12.69
CA GLU A 326 -1.64 2.29 -11.76
C GLU A 326 -1.59 3.35 -10.67
N ARG A 327 -1.72 4.63 -11.04
CA ARG A 327 -1.75 5.75 -10.07
C ARG A 327 -2.98 5.69 -9.16
N LEU A 328 -4.16 5.40 -9.72
CA LEU A 328 -5.40 5.30 -8.96
C LEU A 328 -5.33 4.14 -7.96
N ALA A 329 -4.93 2.95 -8.40
CA ALA A 329 -4.78 1.77 -7.55
C ALA A 329 -3.71 2.00 -6.46
N TYR A 330 -2.56 2.57 -6.81
CA TYR A 330 -1.51 2.89 -5.84
C TYR A 330 -2.01 3.83 -4.73
N SER A 331 -2.89 4.78 -5.07
CA SER A 331 -3.47 5.71 -4.09
C SER A 331 -4.26 4.99 -2.99
N ILE A 332 -4.96 3.90 -3.31
CA ILE A 332 -5.74 3.06 -2.39
C ILE A 332 -4.99 1.82 -1.91
N HIS A 333 -3.66 1.79 -2.07
CA HIS A 333 -2.80 0.67 -1.68
C HIS A 333 -3.14 -0.67 -2.37
N GLN A 334 -3.69 -0.59 -3.59
CA GLN A 334 -3.97 -1.74 -4.44
C GLN A 334 -2.99 -1.78 -5.62
N ILE A 335 -2.94 -2.91 -6.31
CA ILE A 335 -2.05 -3.11 -7.45
C ILE A 335 -2.89 -3.22 -8.72
N ILE A 336 -2.62 -2.35 -9.67
CA ILE A 336 -2.85 -2.59 -11.10
C ILE A 336 -1.48 -2.46 -11.75
N SER A 337 -1.19 -3.30 -12.74
CA SER A 337 0.06 -3.19 -13.50
C SER A 337 -0.11 -3.83 -14.88
N GLY A 338 0.76 -3.45 -15.81
CA GLY A 338 0.98 -4.16 -17.07
C GLY A 338 2.00 -5.29 -16.93
N PHE A 339 2.06 -6.14 -17.96
CA PHE A 339 3.13 -7.11 -18.14
C PHE A 339 4.21 -6.53 -19.06
N ASN A 340 5.34 -6.10 -18.49
CA ASN A 340 6.47 -5.49 -19.23
C ASN A 340 7.55 -6.50 -19.64
#